data_AF-A0A366DN50-F1
#
_entry.id   AF-A0A366DN50-F1
#
_cell.length_a   1.000
_cell.length_b   1.000
_cell.length_c   1.000
_cell.angle_alpha   90.00
_cell.angle_beta   90.00
_cell.angle_gamma   90.00
#
_symmetry.space_group_name_H-M   'P 1'
#
loop_
_entity.id
_entity.type
_entity.pdbx_description
1 polymer ?
#
loop_
_entity_poly.entity_id
_entity_poly.type
_entity_poly.pdbx_seq_one_letter_code
_entity_poly.pdbx_strand_id
1 'polypeptide(L)'
;MIELKAGQNTPLRADVLRFGVRSDAALDISALVVGEDLRVSGASDHVHHGNPATGGVELAGAEVVITTSVLRSEAKAVLLVASTGGATLGPLTALLSENGVVTAEFAIVPAAGEAAMICLEVYRRGAEWKVRAVGQGYAGGLPVLLPAHGVDAAGAQPASHAPHPVGDRDAIPQADPVGGPAPLEVAHGLERLWMVFEDAARSAAALESARDYAGKRLDEELSAAVSDPATRNTPGAEAKRQEAQRRHDELIAVAESNHRRDSEQLIRELAESDRLLPPALASWSSPAWDGPPKPSDGIRLGELYALDRGPLRIPYTVPVPLTRPLWIDTEHSAAVVPVVGALLARLLAADPGRPARIDVIDLSGAFAGLLAPLAGSMNGAPVTDHADISPRLQALVDAVDMAEMAYSGGSFVPPAEHRVLLAADFPHGYSSLDAQRISALTLRGDLIGLSMVIVGSDESASPDSTVAALSQACRHLPTVQDTPLFDPWTGSPWHLELDLLPRDPQHVARLLRPGT
;
A
#
# COMPACT_ATOMS: atom_id res chain seq x y z
N MET A 1 -19.11 -18.56 -9.22
CA MET A 1 -18.61 -17.78 -8.09
C MET A 1 -17.10 -17.80 -8.16
N ILE A 2 -16.46 -16.63 -8.09
CA ILE A 2 -15.01 -16.46 -8.16
C ILE A 2 -14.53 -16.07 -6.77
N GLU A 3 -13.56 -16.81 -6.24
CA GLU A 3 -12.80 -16.38 -5.06
C GLU A 3 -11.77 -15.34 -5.50
N LEU A 4 -11.96 -14.10 -5.06
CA LEU A 4 -11.04 -12.99 -5.30
C LEU A 4 -9.91 -13.01 -4.28
N LYS A 5 -8.71 -12.64 -4.72
CA LYS A 5 -7.58 -12.28 -3.86
C LYS A 5 -7.42 -10.76 -3.79
N ALA A 6 -6.75 -10.24 -2.76
CA ALA A 6 -6.48 -8.81 -2.64
C ALA A 6 -5.84 -8.25 -3.92
N GLY A 7 -6.32 -7.08 -4.37
CA GLY A 7 -5.96 -6.44 -5.64
C GLY A 7 -6.58 -7.07 -6.90
N GLN A 8 -7.17 -8.27 -6.83
CA GLN A 8 -7.77 -8.90 -8.00
C GLN A 8 -9.01 -8.14 -8.49
N ASN A 9 -9.12 -7.99 -9.80
CA ASN A 9 -10.22 -7.30 -10.45
C ASN A 9 -10.91 -8.15 -11.53
N THR A 10 -12.24 -8.08 -11.58
CA THR A 10 -13.09 -8.92 -12.43
C THR A 10 -14.14 -8.04 -13.12
N PRO A 11 -14.42 -8.23 -14.42
CA PRO A 11 -15.48 -7.49 -15.10
C PRO A 11 -16.86 -7.85 -14.54
N LEU A 12 -17.72 -6.85 -14.42
CA LEU A 12 -19.12 -7.02 -14.04
C LEU A 12 -19.99 -7.15 -15.29
N ARG A 13 -20.98 -8.03 -15.24
CA ARG A 13 -21.86 -8.39 -16.36
C ARG A 13 -23.30 -7.95 -16.13
N ALA A 14 -23.66 -7.68 -14.88
CA ALA A 14 -24.98 -7.15 -14.51
C ALA A 14 -24.94 -5.65 -14.20
N ASP A 15 -26.07 -5.00 -14.45
CA ASP A 15 -26.30 -3.61 -14.07
C ASP A 15 -26.63 -3.46 -12.57
N VAL A 16 -27.28 -4.47 -11.99
CA VAL A 16 -27.67 -4.50 -10.58
C VAL A 16 -26.78 -5.45 -9.79
N LEU A 17 -26.12 -4.91 -8.79
CA LEU A 17 -25.19 -5.60 -7.89
C LEU A 17 -25.72 -5.55 -6.46
N ARG A 18 -25.40 -6.59 -5.67
CA ARG A 18 -25.63 -6.59 -4.22
C ARG A 18 -24.34 -6.95 -3.50
N PHE A 19 -23.95 -6.09 -2.58
CA PHE A 19 -22.83 -6.30 -1.68
C PHE A 19 -23.33 -6.67 -0.29
N GLY A 20 -22.77 -7.72 0.27
CA GLY A 20 -23.00 -8.14 1.65
C GLY A 20 -21.72 -8.68 2.27
N VAL A 21 -21.74 -8.89 3.59
CA VAL A 21 -20.61 -9.43 4.33
C VAL A 21 -21.07 -10.59 5.21
N ARG A 22 -20.28 -11.67 5.22
CA ARG A 22 -20.44 -12.80 6.13
C ARG A 22 -19.33 -12.77 7.18
N SER A 23 -19.71 -12.75 8.45
CA SER A 23 -18.80 -12.71 9.61
C SER A 23 -19.48 -13.32 10.84
N ASP A 24 -18.69 -13.70 11.85
CA ASP A 24 -19.20 -14.24 13.11
C ASP A 24 -19.83 -13.16 13.99
N ALA A 25 -19.36 -11.91 13.88
CA ALA A 25 -19.92 -10.74 14.51
C ALA A 25 -20.83 -9.96 13.55
N ALA A 26 -21.84 -9.27 14.08
CA ALA A 26 -22.65 -8.35 13.28
C ALA A 26 -21.80 -7.12 12.91
N LEU A 27 -21.79 -6.78 11.61
CA LEU A 27 -21.06 -5.66 11.05
C LEU A 27 -22.03 -4.66 10.43
N ASP A 28 -21.70 -3.38 10.55
CA ASP A 28 -22.36 -2.31 9.82
C ASP A 28 -21.78 -2.24 8.40
N ILE A 29 -22.66 -2.06 7.41
CA ILE A 29 -22.29 -1.91 6.02
C ILE A 29 -22.66 -0.51 5.54
N SER A 30 -21.73 0.11 4.82
CA SER A 30 -21.94 1.41 4.17
C SER A 30 -21.26 1.43 2.80
N ALA A 31 -21.54 2.49 2.03
CA ALA A 31 -20.90 2.70 0.74
C ALA A 31 -20.58 4.18 0.51
N LEU A 32 -19.51 4.44 -0.25
CA LEU A 32 -19.11 5.78 -0.66
C LEU A 32 -19.14 5.87 -2.18
N VAL A 33 -19.93 6.78 -2.74
CA VAL A 33 -19.92 7.09 -4.17
C VAL A 33 -18.88 8.17 -4.44
N VAL A 34 -17.79 7.79 -5.09
CA VAL A 34 -16.58 8.62 -5.17
C VAL A 34 -16.23 9.05 -6.58
N GLY A 35 -15.57 10.19 -6.67
CA GLY A 35 -14.96 10.73 -7.89
C GLY A 35 -13.65 10.05 -8.23
N GLU A 36 -12.89 10.69 -9.12
CA GLU A 36 -11.61 10.19 -9.63
C GLU A 36 -10.50 10.18 -8.56
N ASP A 37 -10.63 11.04 -7.56
CA ASP A 37 -9.75 11.16 -6.39
C ASP A 37 -10.13 10.19 -5.24
N LEU A 38 -11.08 9.28 -5.47
CA LEU A 38 -11.68 8.41 -4.47
C LEU A 38 -12.31 9.17 -3.29
N ARG A 39 -12.75 10.41 -3.49
CA ARG A 39 -13.47 11.19 -2.49
C ARG A 39 -14.92 11.40 -2.90
N VAL A 40 -15.78 11.54 -1.90
CA VAL A 40 -17.18 11.90 -2.13
C VAL A 40 -17.29 13.35 -2.62
N SER A 41 -18.31 13.65 -3.43
CA SER A 41 -18.60 15.03 -3.83
C SER A 41 -19.33 15.82 -2.74
N GLY A 42 -19.95 15.10 -1.80
CA GLY A 42 -20.58 15.66 -0.60
C GLY A 42 -21.14 14.56 0.31
N ALA A 43 -21.63 14.96 1.48
CA ALA A 43 -22.11 14.03 2.52
C ALA A 43 -23.24 13.09 2.05
N SER A 44 -24.04 13.48 1.05
CA SER A 44 -25.11 12.66 0.47
C SER A 44 -24.60 11.41 -0.26
N ASP A 45 -23.31 11.34 -0.57
CA ASP A 45 -22.71 10.22 -1.29
C ASP A 45 -22.18 9.12 -0.38
N HIS A 46 -22.22 9.37 0.94
CA HIS A 46 -22.05 8.33 1.92
C HIS A 46 -23.40 7.69 2.21
N VAL A 47 -23.57 6.46 1.77
CA VAL A 47 -24.77 5.65 1.98
C VAL A 47 -24.60 4.82 3.24
N HIS A 48 -25.46 5.05 4.23
CA HIS A 48 -25.45 4.40 5.53
C HIS A 48 -26.86 4.40 6.14
N HIS A 49 -27.03 3.85 7.34
CA HIS A 49 -28.36 3.72 7.96
C HIS A 49 -29.14 5.05 8.15
N GLY A 50 -28.44 6.18 8.26
CA GLY A 50 -29.03 7.53 8.39
C GLY A 50 -29.20 8.27 7.05
N ASN A 51 -28.55 7.80 5.99
CA ASN A 51 -28.71 8.27 4.62
C ASN A 51 -28.77 7.03 3.70
N PRO A 52 -29.91 6.34 3.62
CA PRO A 52 -29.97 4.97 3.11
C PRO A 52 -29.87 4.88 1.58
N ALA A 53 -29.87 5.98 0.84
CA ALA A 53 -29.73 5.93 -0.61
C ALA A 53 -29.16 7.22 -1.20
N THR A 54 -28.47 7.08 -2.33
CA THR A 54 -28.10 8.15 -3.26
C THR A 54 -28.29 7.66 -4.70
N GLY A 55 -27.97 8.50 -5.69
CA GLY A 55 -28.14 8.14 -7.10
C GLY A 55 -27.39 6.86 -7.47
N GLY A 56 -28.13 5.76 -7.66
CA GLY A 56 -27.60 4.46 -8.08
C GLY A 56 -27.06 3.57 -6.95
N VAL A 57 -27.12 3.98 -5.68
CA VAL A 57 -26.67 3.16 -4.53
C VAL A 57 -27.67 3.25 -3.38
N GLU A 58 -28.09 2.10 -2.83
CA GLU A 58 -29.07 2.00 -1.74
C GLU A 58 -28.60 0.97 -0.70
N LEU A 59 -28.79 1.25 0.59
CA LEU A 59 -28.67 0.29 1.68
C LEU A 59 -30.02 -0.38 1.92
N ALA A 60 -30.17 -1.62 1.44
CA ALA A 60 -31.38 -2.42 1.55
C ALA A 60 -31.22 -3.46 2.68
N GLY A 61 -31.58 -3.08 3.90
CA GLY A 61 -31.37 -3.93 5.09
C GLY A 61 -29.89 -4.00 5.45
N ALA A 62 -29.30 -5.20 5.37
CA ALA A 62 -27.88 -5.44 5.64
C ALA A 62 -27.04 -5.64 4.36
N GLU A 63 -27.51 -5.15 3.22
CA GLU A 63 -26.81 -5.22 1.93
C GLU A 63 -26.82 -3.85 1.24
N VAL A 64 -25.76 -3.55 0.49
CA VAL A 64 -25.70 -2.41 -0.42
C VAL A 64 -26.08 -2.86 -1.82
N VAL A 65 -27.08 -2.23 -2.42
CA VAL A 65 -27.54 -2.43 -3.79
C VAL A 65 -26.96 -1.32 -4.66
N ILE A 66 -26.31 -1.70 -5.77
CA ILE A 66 -25.75 -0.75 -6.74
C ILE A 66 -26.45 -0.98 -8.08
N THR A 67 -26.97 0.09 -8.68
CA THR A 67 -27.49 0.10 -10.06
C THR A 67 -26.57 0.98 -10.90
N THR A 68 -25.67 0.35 -11.65
CA THR A 68 -24.53 1.03 -12.27
C THR A 68 -24.93 2.03 -13.36
N SER A 69 -26.06 1.81 -14.01
CA SER A 69 -26.64 2.69 -15.03
C SER A 69 -27.26 3.98 -14.48
N VAL A 70 -27.54 4.02 -13.18
CA VAL A 70 -28.16 5.15 -12.47
C VAL A 70 -27.13 6.01 -11.72
N LEU A 71 -25.90 5.51 -11.57
CA LEU A 71 -24.79 6.29 -11.02
C LEU A 71 -24.56 7.53 -11.90
N ARG A 72 -24.37 8.69 -11.25
CA ARG A 72 -24.07 9.96 -11.95
C ARG A 72 -22.77 9.84 -12.76
N SER A 73 -22.63 10.66 -13.80
CA SER A 73 -21.48 10.65 -14.71
C SER A 73 -20.13 10.89 -14.02
N GLU A 74 -20.12 11.64 -12.93
CA GLU A 74 -18.93 12.01 -12.17
C GLU A 74 -18.48 10.87 -11.23
N ALA A 75 -19.35 9.90 -10.94
CA ALA A 75 -18.98 8.75 -10.11
C ALA A 75 -18.02 7.83 -10.86
N LYS A 76 -16.82 7.64 -10.32
CA LYS A 76 -15.79 6.76 -10.88
C LYS A 76 -15.74 5.41 -10.17
N ALA A 77 -16.09 5.39 -8.88
CA ALA A 77 -16.18 4.16 -8.12
C ALA A 77 -17.24 4.23 -7.00
N VAL A 78 -17.59 3.05 -6.49
CA VAL A 78 -18.33 2.85 -5.24
C VAL A 78 -17.46 2.01 -4.32
N LEU A 79 -17.05 2.59 -3.20
CA LEU A 79 -16.28 1.89 -2.16
C LEU A 79 -17.27 1.19 -1.22
N LEU A 80 -17.08 -0.10 -1.00
CA LEU A 80 -17.97 -0.95 -0.22
C LEU A 80 -17.32 -1.27 1.13
N VAL A 81 -17.93 -0.76 2.19
CA VAL A 81 -17.31 -0.65 3.52
C VAL A 81 -18.01 -1.57 4.52
N ALA A 82 -17.21 -2.31 5.29
CA ALA A 82 -17.64 -3.05 6.47
C ALA A 82 -17.00 -2.41 7.72
N SER A 83 -17.77 -2.24 8.79
CA SER A 83 -17.28 -1.64 10.02
C SER A 83 -17.96 -2.21 11.24
N THR A 84 -17.36 -1.97 12.40
CA THR A 84 -18.01 -2.13 13.69
C THR A 84 -18.27 -0.76 14.32
N GLY A 85 -19.09 -0.70 15.37
CA GLY A 85 -19.26 0.47 16.22
C GLY A 85 -18.06 0.79 17.14
N GLY A 86 -16.82 0.47 16.73
CA GLY A 86 -15.59 0.78 17.48
C GLY A 86 -14.80 -0.43 18.03
N ALA A 87 -15.23 -1.65 17.74
CA ALA A 87 -14.48 -2.88 18.04
C ALA A 87 -13.60 -3.33 16.85
N THR A 88 -12.61 -4.18 17.10
CA THR A 88 -11.82 -4.77 16.00
C THR A 88 -12.66 -5.74 15.17
N LEU A 89 -12.49 -5.70 13.85
CA LEU A 89 -13.05 -6.63 12.89
C LEU A 89 -12.40 -8.01 13.06
N GLY A 90 -13.23 -9.05 13.15
CA GLY A 90 -12.78 -10.43 12.99
C GLY A 90 -12.71 -10.83 11.51
N PRO A 91 -12.29 -12.08 11.20
CA PRO A 91 -12.35 -12.61 9.84
C PRO A 91 -13.73 -12.42 9.22
N LEU A 92 -13.76 -11.97 7.97
CA LEU A 92 -14.99 -11.68 7.24
C LEU A 92 -14.87 -12.08 5.77
N THR A 93 -15.99 -12.38 5.13
CA THR A 93 -16.06 -12.64 3.68
C THR A 93 -16.97 -11.60 3.04
N ALA A 94 -16.40 -10.77 2.17
CA ALA A 94 -17.16 -9.88 1.32
C ALA A 94 -17.78 -10.66 0.16
N LEU A 95 -19.07 -10.45 -0.11
CA LEU A 95 -19.84 -11.14 -1.13
C LEU A 95 -20.39 -10.11 -2.12
N LEU A 96 -20.20 -10.35 -3.42
CA LEU A 96 -20.83 -9.58 -4.48
C LEU A 96 -21.72 -10.48 -5.32
N SER A 97 -22.98 -10.09 -5.47
CA SER A 97 -23.98 -10.78 -6.27
C SER A 97 -24.37 -9.97 -7.49
N GLU A 98 -24.54 -10.65 -8.62
CA GLU A 98 -25.08 -10.11 -9.86
C GLU A 98 -26.44 -10.76 -10.13
N ASN A 99 -27.48 -9.96 -10.32
CA ASN A 99 -28.85 -10.45 -10.55
C ASN A 99 -29.34 -11.46 -9.48
N GLY A 100 -28.91 -11.27 -8.23
CA GLY A 100 -29.29 -12.14 -7.09
C GLY A 100 -28.48 -13.43 -6.94
N VAL A 101 -27.42 -13.63 -7.73
CA VAL A 101 -26.50 -14.77 -7.61
C VAL A 101 -25.13 -14.27 -7.18
N VAL A 102 -24.55 -14.84 -6.13
CA VAL A 102 -23.18 -14.51 -5.70
C VAL A 102 -22.19 -14.90 -6.80
N THR A 103 -21.56 -13.90 -7.41
CA THR A 103 -20.59 -14.09 -8.51
C THR A 103 -19.16 -13.95 -8.04
N ALA A 104 -18.90 -13.18 -6.99
CA ALA A 104 -17.58 -13.02 -6.39
C ALA A 104 -17.62 -13.07 -4.86
N GLU A 105 -16.59 -13.63 -4.26
CA GLU A 105 -16.36 -13.56 -2.81
C GLU A 105 -14.90 -13.21 -2.52
N PHE A 106 -14.65 -12.53 -1.41
CA PHE A 106 -13.31 -12.15 -0.96
C PHE A 106 -13.19 -12.38 0.55
N ALA A 107 -12.44 -13.39 0.93
CA ALA A 107 -12.14 -13.69 2.33
C ALA A 107 -11.01 -12.79 2.82
N ILE A 108 -11.25 -12.11 3.94
CA ILE A 108 -10.33 -11.14 4.53
C ILE A 108 -10.11 -11.52 6.00
N VAL A 109 -8.84 -11.55 6.39
CA VAL A 109 -8.41 -11.74 7.78
C VAL A 109 -7.78 -10.42 8.23
N PRO A 110 -8.52 -9.56 8.97
CA PRO A 110 -7.94 -8.36 9.58
C PRO A 110 -6.76 -8.75 10.46
N ALA A 111 -5.67 -7.99 10.39
CA ALA A 111 -4.40 -8.37 11.01
C ALA A 111 -3.80 -7.26 11.89
N ALA A 112 -4.41 -6.08 11.91
CA ALA A 112 -3.85 -4.86 12.49
C ALA A 112 -4.85 -4.08 13.37
N GLY A 113 -5.88 -4.74 13.90
CA GLY A 113 -6.82 -4.12 14.84
C GLY A 113 -7.91 -3.28 14.17
N GLU A 114 -8.16 -3.51 12.88
CA GLU A 114 -9.01 -2.67 12.02
C GLU A 114 -10.47 -2.65 12.49
N ALA A 115 -11.05 -1.47 12.73
CA ALA A 115 -12.45 -1.32 13.12
C ALA A 115 -13.38 -0.98 11.93
N ALA A 116 -12.80 -0.61 10.79
CA ALA A 116 -13.49 -0.44 9.51
C ALA A 116 -12.60 -0.91 8.36
N MET A 117 -13.21 -1.26 7.24
CA MET A 117 -12.52 -1.83 6.09
C MET A 117 -13.25 -1.53 4.78
N ILE A 118 -12.50 -1.14 3.76
CA ILE A 118 -12.97 -1.14 2.38
C ILE A 118 -12.73 -2.55 1.84
N CYS A 119 -13.81 -3.31 1.68
CA CYS A 119 -13.73 -4.69 1.24
C CYS A 119 -13.56 -4.77 -0.28
N LEU A 120 -14.45 -4.09 -1.00
CA LEU A 120 -14.52 -4.12 -2.46
C LEU A 120 -14.65 -2.68 -3.01
N GLU A 121 -14.19 -2.50 -4.24
CA GLU A 121 -14.39 -1.29 -5.03
C GLU A 121 -15.08 -1.68 -6.34
N VAL A 122 -16.26 -1.12 -6.59
CA VAL A 122 -16.94 -1.23 -7.89
C VAL A 122 -16.60 0.03 -8.69
N TYR A 123 -15.77 -0.10 -9.73
CA TYR A 123 -15.22 1.03 -10.47
C TYR A 123 -15.47 0.94 -11.96
N ARG A 124 -15.49 2.09 -12.61
CA ARG A 124 -15.69 2.21 -14.05
C ARG A 124 -14.34 2.33 -14.76
N ARG A 125 -14.08 1.46 -15.74
CA ARG A 125 -12.93 1.56 -16.65
C ARG A 125 -13.43 1.65 -18.09
N GLY A 126 -13.36 2.86 -18.66
CA GLY A 126 -13.98 3.15 -19.95
C GLY A 126 -15.51 3.06 -19.88
N ALA A 127 -16.11 2.23 -20.74
CA ALA A 127 -17.57 2.00 -20.73
C ALA A 127 -18.01 0.88 -19.79
N GLU A 128 -17.09 0.10 -19.25
CA GLU A 128 -17.39 -1.11 -18.47
C GLU A 128 -17.20 -0.88 -16.96
N TRP A 129 -18.02 -1.57 -16.16
CA TRP A 129 -17.87 -1.65 -14.71
C TRP A 129 -17.11 -2.91 -14.32
N LYS A 130 -16.26 -2.78 -13.30
CA LYS A 130 -15.44 -3.87 -12.75
C LYS A 130 -15.54 -3.84 -11.23
N VAL A 131 -15.30 -4.98 -10.60
CA VAL A 131 -15.05 -5.07 -9.15
C VAL A 131 -13.56 -5.29 -8.91
N ARG A 132 -13.01 -4.69 -7.86
CA ARG A 132 -11.68 -4.94 -7.29
C ARG A 132 -11.82 -5.40 -5.85
N ALA A 133 -11.10 -6.45 -5.47
CA ALA A 133 -10.90 -6.80 -4.07
C ALA A 133 -9.85 -5.87 -3.46
N VAL A 134 -10.22 -5.09 -2.44
CA VAL A 134 -9.34 -4.06 -1.86
C VAL A 134 -8.73 -4.59 -0.56
N GLY A 135 -9.56 -4.80 0.46
CA GLY A 135 -9.12 -5.34 1.75
C GLY A 135 -8.31 -4.35 2.59
N GLN A 136 -8.54 -3.04 2.37
CA GLN A 136 -7.85 -1.99 3.10
C GLN A 136 -8.59 -1.71 4.41
N GLY A 137 -7.95 -2.04 5.53
CA GLY A 137 -8.50 -1.79 6.85
C GLY A 137 -8.00 -0.50 7.50
N TYR A 138 -8.79 0.00 8.46
CA TYR A 138 -8.59 1.24 9.19
C TYR A 138 -8.75 0.95 10.69
N ALA A 139 -7.64 0.98 11.43
CA ALA A 139 -7.61 0.77 12.90
C ALA A 139 -8.52 1.76 13.64
N GLY A 140 -8.46 3.05 13.29
CA GLY A 140 -9.33 4.09 13.85
C GLY A 140 -10.80 4.02 13.43
N GLY A 141 -11.19 3.04 12.59
CA GLY A 141 -12.57 2.82 12.18
C GLY A 141 -13.11 3.87 11.21
N LEU A 142 -14.44 3.99 11.15
CA LEU A 142 -15.13 4.95 10.28
C LEU A 142 -14.67 6.41 10.47
N PRO A 143 -14.38 6.92 11.69
CA PRO A 143 -13.96 8.30 11.83
C PRO A 143 -12.59 8.63 11.21
N VAL A 144 -11.77 7.63 10.86
CA VAL A 144 -10.54 7.81 10.07
C VAL A 144 -10.80 7.57 8.59
N LEU A 145 -11.55 6.51 8.26
CA LEU A 145 -11.88 6.14 6.88
C LEU A 145 -12.67 7.26 6.18
N LEU A 146 -13.72 7.78 6.83
CA LEU A 146 -14.66 8.72 6.22
C LEU A 146 -14.00 10.06 5.81
N PRO A 147 -13.18 10.73 6.66
CA PRO A 147 -12.45 11.93 6.25
C PRO A 147 -11.41 11.69 5.16
N ALA A 148 -10.74 10.53 5.15
CA ALA A 148 -9.80 10.15 4.09
C ALA A 148 -10.48 10.14 2.70
N HIS A 149 -11.78 9.83 2.68
CA HIS A 149 -12.63 9.83 1.49
C HIS A 149 -13.57 11.05 1.40
N GLY A 150 -13.28 12.12 2.13
CA GLY A 150 -13.95 13.43 1.96
C GLY A 150 -15.32 13.58 2.61
N VAL A 151 -15.68 12.70 3.54
CA VAL A 151 -16.90 12.84 4.34
C VAL A 151 -16.57 13.68 5.58
N ASP A 152 -16.96 14.95 5.58
CA ASP A 152 -16.73 15.86 6.70
C ASP A 152 -17.68 15.57 7.87
N ALA A 153 -17.11 15.50 9.09
CA ALA A 153 -17.86 15.29 10.33
C ALA A 153 -18.54 16.57 10.85
N ALA A 154 -19.39 17.21 10.05
CA ALA A 154 -20.38 18.19 10.54
C ALA A 154 -21.37 18.59 9.42
N GLY A 155 -22.58 18.07 9.49
CA GLY A 155 -23.72 18.64 8.78
C GLY A 155 -24.15 19.95 9.43
N ALA A 156 -23.80 21.08 8.82
CA ALA A 156 -24.53 22.35 8.94
C ALA A 156 -24.15 23.29 7.79
N GLN A 157 -24.86 23.20 6.66
CA GLN A 157 -25.02 24.33 5.75
C GLN A 157 -26.49 24.70 5.67
N PRO A 158 -26.90 25.93 6.03
CA PRO A 158 -28.23 26.42 5.71
C PRO A 158 -28.33 26.66 4.20
N ALA A 159 -29.43 26.16 3.63
CA ALA A 159 -29.82 26.34 2.24
C ALA A 159 -30.19 27.80 1.91
N SER A 160 -29.94 28.23 0.65
CA SER A 160 -30.94 28.84 -0.25
C SER A 160 -30.33 29.64 -1.42
N HIS A 161 -30.56 29.15 -2.64
CA HIS A 161 -31.02 29.81 -3.89
C HIS A 161 -30.45 31.20 -4.32
N ALA A 162 -30.20 31.53 -5.60
CA ALA A 162 -30.26 30.87 -6.91
C ALA A 162 -29.70 31.89 -7.97
N PRO A 163 -30.07 31.90 -9.28
CA PRO A 163 -29.19 31.50 -10.39
C PRO A 163 -28.99 32.61 -11.46
N HIS A 164 -27.97 32.49 -12.33
CA HIS A 164 -27.93 33.25 -13.60
C HIS A 164 -27.20 32.48 -14.72
N PRO A 165 -27.53 32.76 -16.00
CA PRO A 165 -28.06 31.75 -16.92
C PRO A 165 -27.14 31.28 -18.05
N VAL A 166 -27.64 30.23 -18.69
CA VAL A 166 -27.21 29.52 -19.91
C VAL A 166 -26.90 30.45 -21.10
N GLY A 167 -25.83 30.13 -21.82
CA GLY A 167 -25.57 30.58 -23.19
C GLY A 167 -25.13 29.41 -24.06
N ASP A 168 -26.03 28.96 -24.93
CA ASP A 168 -25.84 28.00 -26.04
C ASP A 168 -24.62 28.33 -26.92
N ARG A 169 -23.94 27.28 -27.42
CA ARG A 169 -23.94 26.93 -28.86
C ARG A 169 -23.10 25.70 -29.19
N ASP A 170 -23.75 24.82 -29.97
CA ASP A 170 -23.21 23.74 -30.77
C ASP A 170 -21.88 24.05 -31.48
N ALA A 171 -20.96 23.07 -31.45
CA ALA A 171 -20.18 22.63 -32.62
C ALA A 171 -19.42 21.33 -32.30
N ILE A 172 -19.80 20.23 -32.95
CA ILE A 172 -18.93 19.07 -33.17
C ILE A 172 -18.13 19.34 -34.46
N PRO A 173 -16.81 19.08 -34.45
CA PRO A 173 -16.24 18.33 -35.56
C PRO A 173 -15.37 17.14 -35.10
N GLN A 174 -15.22 16.23 -36.05
CA GLN A 174 -14.73 14.86 -35.95
C GLN A 174 -13.24 14.68 -35.62
N ALA A 175 -12.95 13.54 -34.97
CA ALA A 175 -11.80 12.64 -35.03
C ALA A 175 -10.41 13.15 -35.48
N ASP A 176 -9.40 12.93 -34.62
CA ASP A 176 -8.27 12.04 -34.94
C ASP A 176 -7.59 11.49 -33.66
N PRO A 177 -6.93 10.32 -33.74
CA PRO A 177 -6.40 9.54 -32.62
C PRO A 177 -4.99 10.01 -32.19
N VAL A 178 -4.55 9.58 -31.00
CA VAL A 178 -3.21 9.74 -30.38
C VAL A 178 -3.09 10.86 -29.32
N GLY A 179 -2.69 10.47 -28.09
CA GLY A 179 -2.24 11.34 -26.98
C GLY A 179 -2.66 10.74 -25.63
N GLY A 180 -1.83 9.97 -24.92
CA GLY A 180 -0.77 10.44 -24.00
C GLY A 180 -1.21 10.15 -22.55
N PRO A 181 -0.33 9.73 -21.62
CA PRO A 181 -0.73 9.42 -20.25
C PRO A 181 -1.31 10.66 -19.55
N ALA A 182 -2.35 10.45 -18.72
CA ALA A 182 -3.04 11.50 -17.99
C ALA A 182 -2.08 12.31 -17.09
N PRO A 183 -2.33 13.62 -16.88
CA PRO A 183 -1.45 14.49 -16.08
C PRO A 183 -1.23 13.95 -14.67
N LEU A 184 0.00 14.07 -14.16
CA LEU A 184 0.30 13.66 -12.80
C LEU A 184 -0.35 14.61 -11.78
N GLU A 185 -1.45 14.19 -11.17
CA GLU A 185 -1.93 14.81 -9.94
C GLU A 185 -1.05 14.35 -8.77
N VAL A 186 -0.43 15.34 -8.13
CA VAL A 186 0.68 15.24 -7.17
C VAL A 186 0.27 14.60 -5.83
N ALA A 187 -1.01 14.26 -5.64
CA ALA A 187 -1.55 13.71 -4.39
C ALA A 187 -1.63 12.17 -4.31
N HIS A 188 -1.38 11.44 -5.42
CA HIS A 188 -1.52 9.98 -5.51
C HIS A 188 -0.22 9.30 -6.00
N GLY A 189 0.92 9.75 -5.47
CA GLY A 189 2.24 9.23 -5.88
C GLY A 189 2.41 7.77 -5.50
N LEU A 190 2.01 7.42 -4.27
CA LEU A 190 2.09 6.07 -3.74
C LEU A 190 1.20 5.11 -4.52
N GLU A 191 -0.07 5.49 -4.74
CA GLU A 191 -1.05 4.67 -5.46
C GLU A 191 -0.56 4.30 -6.86
N ARG A 192 0.02 5.25 -7.58
CA ARG A 192 0.55 4.98 -8.92
C ARG A 192 1.76 4.08 -8.93
N LEU A 193 2.68 4.25 -7.98
CA LEU A 193 3.82 3.34 -7.85
C LEU A 193 3.36 1.92 -7.49
N TRP A 194 2.29 1.80 -6.71
CA TRP A 194 1.65 0.51 -6.45
C TRP A 194 1.00 -0.11 -7.69
N MET A 195 0.33 0.68 -8.54
CA MET A 195 -0.20 0.17 -9.82
C MET A 195 0.92 -0.33 -10.74
N VAL A 196 2.04 0.41 -10.83
CA VAL A 196 3.21 -0.03 -11.61
C VAL A 196 3.80 -1.32 -11.04
N PHE A 197 3.87 -1.45 -9.71
CA PHE A 197 4.32 -2.67 -9.06
C PHE A 197 3.37 -3.85 -9.33
N GLU A 198 2.06 -3.63 -9.32
CA GLU A 198 1.06 -4.64 -9.66
C GLU A 198 1.25 -5.15 -11.10
N ASP A 199 1.39 -4.24 -12.06
CA ASP A 199 1.60 -4.60 -13.47
C ASP A 199 2.91 -5.37 -13.67
N ALA A 200 3.98 -4.96 -12.98
CA ALA A 200 5.25 -5.69 -12.97
C ALA A 200 5.10 -7.10 -12.39
N ALA A 201 4.41 -7.24 -11.26
CA ALA A 201 4.13 -8.53 -10.63
C ALA A 201 3.31 -9.46 -11.52
N ARG A 202 2.24 -8.94 -12.15
CA ARG A 202 1.40 -9.72 -13.07
C ARG A 202 2.17 -10.16 -14.31
N SER A 203 3.00 -9.28 -14.89
CA SER A 203 3.82 -9.63 -16.06
C SER A 203 4.88 -10.69 -15.70
N ALA A 204 5.54 -10.54 -14.54
CA ALA A 204 6.50 -11.53 -14.02
C ALA A 204 5.85 -12.90 -13.78
N ALA A 205 4.71 -12.94 -13.08
CA ALA A 205 3.99 -14.19 -12.81
C ALA A 205 3.45 -14.85 -14.09
N ALA A 206 3.06 -14.06 -15.10
CA ALA A 206 2.67 -14.59 -16.41
C ALA A 206 3.84 -15.27 -17.14
N LEU A 207 5.06 -14.70 -17.06
CA LEU A 207 6.26 -15.31 -17.59
C LEU A 207 6.58 -16.64 -16.88
N GLU A 208 6.54 -16.66 -15.54
CA GLU A 208 6.77 -17.88 -14.75
C GLU A 208 5.73 -18.96 -15.07
N SER A 209 4.45 -18.59 -15.12
CA SER A 209 3.37 -19.51 -15.47
C SER A 209 3.52 -20.10 -16.87
N ALA A 210 3.98 -19.28 -17.84
CA ALA A 210 4.24 -19.75 -19.19
C ALA A 210 5.43 -20.71 -19.26
N ARG A 211 6.50 -20.46 -18.49
CA ARG A 211 7.65 -21.36 -18.34
C ARG A 211 7.23 -22.71 -17.77
N ASP A 212 6.47 -22.69 -16.68
CA ASP A 212 5.95 -23.90 -16.04
C ASP A 212 5.03 -24.71 -16.97
N TYR A 213 4.14 -24.03 -17.69
CA TYR A 213 3.25 -24.67 -18.65
C TYR A 213 4.04 -25.31 -19.81
N ALA A 214 5.00 -24.58 -20.37
CA ALA A 214 5.84 -25.10 -21.45
C ALA A 214 6.63 -26.33 -20.99
N GLY A 215 7.23 -26.30 -19.79
CA GLY A 215 7.95 -27.42 -19.21
C GLY A 215 7.08 -28.66 -19.02
N LYS A 216 5.91 -28.52 -18.37
CA LYS A 216 4.95 -29.63 -18.18
C LYS A 216 4.49 -30.24 -19.50
N ARG A 217 4.18 -29.38 -20.47
CA ARG A 217 3.78 -29.81 -21.81
C ARG A 217 4.89 -30.58 -22.52
N LEU A 218 6.13 -30.11 -22.43
CA LEU A 218 7.29 -30.81 -23.00
C LEU A 218 7.44 -32.19 -22.37
N ASP A 219 7.38 -32.29 -21.05
CA ASP A 219 7.49 -33.56 -20.32
C ASP A 219 6.40 -34.57 -20.73
N GLU A 220 5.15 -34.12 -20.89
CA GLU A 220 4.04 -34.94 -21.37
C GLU A 220 4.27 -35.44 -22.81
N GLU A 221 4.68 -34.55 -23.71
CA GLU A 221 4.91 -34.88 -25.12
C GLU A 221 6.12 -35.82 -25.30
N LEU A 222 7.20 -35.61 -24.53
CA LEU A 222 8.36 -36.49 -24.52
C LEU A 222 8.01 -37.88 -23.96
N SER A 223 7.26 -37.93 -22.86
CA SER A 223 6.78 -39.19 -22.26
C SER A 223 5.91 -39.98 -23.23
N ALA A 224 4.99 -39.30 -23.93
CA ALA A 224 4.16 -39.92 -24.96
C ALA A 224 5.00 -40.48 -26.13
N ALA A 225 6.04 -39.77 -26.55
CA ALA A 225 6.90 -40.18 -27.66
C ALA A 225 7.74 -41.45 -27.39
N VAL A 226 7.97 -41.78 -26.11
CA VAL A 226 8.73 -42.98 -25.70
C VAL A 226 7.88 -44.07 -25.04
N SER A 227 6.57 -43.85 -24.94
CA SER A 227 5.64 -44.75 -24.25
C SER A 227 5.53 -46.15 -24.87
N ASP A 228 5.67 -46.26 -26.20
CA ASP A 228 5.64 -47.55 -26.93
C ASP A 228 7.08 -48.08 -27.17
N PRO A 229 7.47 -49.21 -26.55
CA PRO A 229 8.80 -49.80 -26.72
C PRO A 229 9.15 -50.19 -28.16
N ALA A 230 8.15 -50.50 -29.01
CA ALA A 230 8.38 -50.92 -30.39
C ALA A 230 8.73 -49.74 -31.30
N THR A 231 8.25 -48.53 -30.99
CA THR A 231 8.37 -47.35 -31.86
C THR A 231 9.28 -46.25 -31.29
N ARG A 232 9.68 -46.31 -30.02
CA ARG A 232 10.47 -45.27 -29.31
C ARG A 232 11.79 -44.84 -29.97
N ASN A 233 12.43 -45.72 -30.74
CA ASN A 233 13.72 -45.50 -31.40
C ASN A 233 13.59 -45.26 -32.91
N THR A 234 12.38 -45.02 -33.39
CA THR A 234 12.13 -44.75 -34.81
C THR A 234 12.42 -43.29 -35.16
N PRO A 235 12.75 -42.98 -36.43
CA PRO A 235 12.85 -41.60 -36.90
C PRO A 235 11.56 -40.78 -36.65
N GLY A 236 10.40 -41.43 -36.67
CA GLY A 236 9.11 -40.78 -36.36
C GLY A 236 8.98 -40.36 -34.89
N ALA A 237 9.45 -41.18 -33.95
CA ALA A 237 9.50 -40.80 -32.53
C ALA A 237 10.51 -39.66 -32.28
N GLU A 238 11.65 -39.68 -32.98
CA GLU A 238 12.64 -38.60 -32.92
C GLU A 238 12.08 -37.27 -33.47
N ALA A 239 11.40 -37.30 -34.62
CA ALA A 239 10.76 -36.11 -35.18
C ALA A 239 9.71 -35.51 -34.23
N LYS A 240 8.93 -36.35 -33.53
CA LYS A 240 7.97 -35.89 -32.51
C LYS A 240 8.65 -35.20 -31.32
N ARG A 241 9.78 -35.73 -30.84
CA ARG A 241 10.56 -35.10 -29.75
C ARG A 241 11.11 -33.74 -30.19
N GLN A 242 11.64 -33.64 -31.41
CA GLN A 242 12.15 -32.38 -31.95
C GLN A 242 11.04 -31.34 -32.14
N GLU A 243 9.85 -31.76 -32.58
CA GLU A 243 8.67 -30.89 -32.68
C GLU A 243 8.16 -30.44 -31.31
N ALA A 244 8.16 -31.32 -30.31
CA ALA A 244 7.84 -30.97 -28.93
C ALA A 244 8.80 -29.91 -28.37
N GLN A 245 10.12 -30.11 -28.56
CA GLN A 245 11.14 -29.15 -28.16
C GLN A 245 10.96 -27.80 -28.86
N ARG A 246 10.71 -27.80 -30.17
CA ARG A 246 10.48 -26.56 -30.92
C ARG A 246 9.28 -25.78 -30.37
N ARG A 247 8.16 -26.47 -30.08
CA ARG A 247 6.96 -25.83 -29.49
C ARG A 247 7.22 -25.27 -28.10
N HIS A 248 7.98 -26.00 -27.27
CA HIS A 248 8.45 -25.50 -25.98
C HIS A 248 9.24 -24.20 -26.16
N ASP A 249 10.27 -24.21 -27.02
CA ASP A 249 11.15 -23.07 -27.24
C ASP A 249 10.39 -21.86 -27.80
N GLU A 250 9.44 -22.08 -28.71
CA GLU A 250 8.55 -21.04 -29.25
C GLU A 250 7.67 -20.40 -28.16
N LEU A 251 7.09 -21.20 -27.25
CA LEU A 251 6.28 -20.71 -26.14
C LEU A 251 7.11 -19.86 -25.16
N ILE A 252 8.31 -20.33 -24.80
CA ILE A 252 9.23 -19.58 -23.95
C ILE A 252 9.61 -18.25 -24.61
N ALA A 253 9.99 -18.28 -25.89
CA ALA A 253 10.40 -17.08 -26.61
C ALA A 253 9.28 -16.01 -26.70
N VAL A 254 8.03 -16.43 -26.90
CA VAL A 254 6.87 -15.52 -26.90
C VAL A 254 6.64 -14.91 -25.52
N ALA A 255 6.67 -15.73 -24.46
CA ALA A 255 6.47 -15.26 -23.09
C ALA A 255 7.56 -14.25 -22.69
N GLU A 256 8.82 -14.56 -22.97
CA GLU A 256 9.96 -13.67 -22.69
C GLU A 256 9.88 -12.37 -23.50
N SER A 257 9.46 -12.44 -24.77
CA SER A 257 9.29 -11.25 -25.58
C SER A 257 8.17 -10.33 -25.08
N ASN A 258 7.07 -10.90 -24.56
CA ASN A 258 5.98 -10.12 -23.99
C ASN A 258 6.41 -9.46 -22.68
N HIS A 259 6.98 -10.23 -21.76
CA HIS A 259 7.47 -9.71 -20.48
C HIS A 259 8.52 -8.60 -20.64
N ARG A 260 9.44 -8.77 -21.62
CA ARG A 260 10.44 -7.74 -21.94
C ARG A 260 9.79 -6.46 -22.43
N ARG A 261 8.78 -6.54 -23.30
CA ARG A 261 8.07 -5.37 -23.83
C ARG A 261 7.34 -4.62 -22.71
N ASP A 262 6.66 -5.35 -21.83
CA ASP A 262 5.98 -4.77 -20.67
C ASP A 262 7.00 -4.09 -19.75
N SER A 263 8.10 -4.77 -19.43
CA SER A 263 9.18 -4.22 -18.60
C SER A 263 9.79 -2.96 -19.19
N GLU A 264 10.06 -2.93 -20.49
CA GLU A 264 10.58 -1.74 -21.18
C GLU A 264 9.60 -0.57 -21.14
N GLN A 265 8.29 -0.83 -21.19
CA GLN A 265 7.26 0.18 -21.02
C GLN A 265 7.27 0.74 -19.59
N LEU A 266 7.23 -0.13 -18.57
CA LEU A 266 7.24 0.29 -17.17
C LEU A 266 8.51 1.07 -16.79
N ILE A 267 9.68 0.69 -17.34
CA ILE A 267 10.93 1.45 -17.16
C ILE A 267 10.78 2.90 -17.66
N ARG A 268 10.15 3.10 -18.82
CA ARG A 268 9.91 4.45 -19.35
C ARG A 268 8.93 5.24 -18.49
N GLU A 269 7.83 4.61 -18.09
CA GLU A 269 6.80 5.23 -17.24
C GLU A 269 7.36 5.64 -15.87
N LEU A 270 8.22 4.81 -15.27
CA LEU A 270 8.91 5.13 -14.02
C LEU A 270 9.87 6.31 -14.20
N ALA A 271 10.65 6.34 -15.29
CA ALA A 271 11.59 7.44 -15.56
C ALA A 271 10.88 8.78 -15.79
N GLU A 272 9.70 8.77 -16.41
CA GLU A 272 8.85 9.95 -16.58
C GLU A 272 8.23 10.39 -15.24
N SER A 273 7.73 9.42 -14.46
CA SER A 273 7.09 9.67 -13.16
C SER A 273 8.07 10.21 -12.13
N ASP A 274 9.32 9.73 -12.13
CA ASP A 274 10.35 10.09 -11.12
C ASP A 274 10.57 11.60 -10.99
N ARG A 275 10.41 12.35 -12.08
CA ARG A 275 10.55 13.82 -12.09
C ARG A 275 9.39 14.57 -11.47
N LEU A 276 8.25 13.90 -11.34
CA LEU A 276 6.96 14.48 -11.01
C LEU A 276 6.44 14.01 -9.65
N LEU A 277 7.02 12.92 -9.13
CA LEU A 277 6.84 12.46 -7.76
C LEU A 277 7.27 13.51 -6.72
N PRO A 278 6.65 13.51 -5.52
CA PRO A 278 7.17 14.26 -4.39
C PRO A 278 8.54 13.70 -3.96
N PRO A 279 9.42 14.53 -3.33
CA PRO A 279 10.77 14.12 -2.97
C PRO A 279 10.83 12.81 -2.18
N ALA A 280 9.91 12.62 -1.22
CA ALA A 280 9.86 11.44 -0.37
C ALA A 280 9.63 10.11 -1.13
N LEU A 281 9.05 10.13 -2.34
CA LEU A 281 8.86 8.97 -3.22
C LEU A 281 9.86 8.91 -4.38
N ALA A 282 10.44 10.04 -4.77
CA ALA A 282 11.34 10.14 -5.91
C ALA A 282 12.73 9.52 -5.65
N SER A 283 13.45 9.17 -6.71
CA SER A 283 14.85 8.75 -6.64
C SER A 283 15.74 9.88 -6.10
N TRP A 284 16.89 9.55 -5.52
CA TRP A 284 17.87 10.56 -5.04
C TRP A 284 18.45 11.42 -6.17
N SER A 285 18.37 10.95 -7.40
CA SER A 285 18.79 11.70 -8.60
C SER A 285 17.68 12.57 -9.19
N SER A 286 16.46 12.47 -8.67
CA SER A 286 15.33 13.22 -9.19
C SER A 286 15.50 14.72 -8.93
N PRO A 287 15.18 15.59 -9.90
CA PRO A 287 15.15 17.04 -9.68
C PRO A 287 14.08 17.47 -8.66
N ALA A 288 13.18 16.56 -8.24
CA ALA A 288 12.18 16.84 -7.21
C ALA A 288 12.82 17.36 -5.91
N TRP A 289 14.02 16.89 -5.57
CA TRP A 289 14.77 17.30 -4.36
C TRP A 289 15.29 18.74 -4.40
N ASP A 290 15.41 19.34 -5.59
CA ASP A 290 15.85 20.73 -5.76
C ASP A 290 14.66 21.71 -5.95
N GLY A 291 13.45 21.17 -6.08
CA GLY A 291 12.21 21.93 -6.23
C GLY A 291 11.62 22.41 -4.90
N PRO A 292 10.48 23.12 -4.93
CA PRO A 292 9.76 23.46 -3.72
C PRO A 292 9.31 22.18 -2.98
N PRO A 293 9.29 22.18 -1.64
CA PRO A 293 8.79 21.04 -0.86
C PRO A 293 7.36 20.69 -1.27
N LYS A 294 7.08 19.40 -1.42
CA LYS A 294 5.75 18.88 -1.77
C LYS A 294 5.35 17.80 -0.77
N PRO A 295 4.12 17.83 -0.24
CA PRO A 295 3.63 16.74 0.59
C PRO A 295 3.57 15.44 -0.22
N SER A 296 3.70 14.33 0.50
CA SER A 296 3.74 12.98 -0.03
C SER A 296 2.77 12.09 0.74
N ASP A 297 2.08 11.22 0.02
CA ASP A 297 1.22 10.16 0.55
C ASP A 297 2.02 8.91 1.00
N GLY A 298 3.32 8.87 0.70
CA GLY A 298 4.20 7.79 1.13
C GLY A 298 5.69 8.13 1.10
N ILE A 299 6.50 7.14 1.44
CA ILE A 299 7.95 7.17 1.32
C ILE A 299 8.46 5.97 0.52
N ARG A 300 9.56 6.17 -0.20
CA ARG A 300 10.31 5.09 -0.85
C ARG A 300 11.29 4.46 0.15
N LEU A 301 11.45 3.14 0.08
CA LEU A 301 12.32 2.35 0.95
C LEU A 301 13.52 1.76 0.21
N GLY A 302 13.41 1.64 -1.12
CA GLY A 302 14.40 0.97 -1.97
C GLY A 302 13.83 0.63 -3.34
N GLU A 303 14.43 -0.35 -3.99
CA GLU A 303 13.98 -0.91 -5.27
C GLU A 303 13.82 -2.43 -5.20
N LEU A 304 12.71 -2.92 -5.74
CA LEU A 304 12.47 -4.34 -5.98
C LEU A 304 12.99 -4.75 -7.35
N TYR A 305 13.61 -5.93 -7.42
CA TYR A 305 14.13 -6.48 -8.67
C TYR A 305 14.14 -8.01 -8.68
N ALA A 306 14.24 -8.60 -9.87
CA ALA A 306 14.41 -10.03 -10.08
C ALA A 306 15.36 -10.26 -11.26
N LEU A 307 16.59 -10.69 -10.99
CA LEU A 307 17.67 -10.77 -11.98
C LEU A 307 17.36 -11.72 -13.15
N ASP A 308 16.61 -12.78 -12.87
CA ASP A 308 16.14 -13.79 -13.81
C ASP A 308 14.94 -13.34 -14.66
N ARG A 309 14.34 -12.19 -14.32
CA ARG A 309 13.17 -11.61 -15.01
C ARG A 309 13.52 -10.35 -15.81
N GLY A 310 14.72 -9.78 -15.64
CA GLY A 310 15.25 -8.72 -16.49
C GLY A 310 15.69 -7.48 -15.71
N PRO A 311 15.84 -6.33 -16.39
CA PRO A 311 16.46 -5.14 -15.80
C PRO A 311 15.48 -4.21 -15.05
N LEU A 312 14.19 -4.53 -15.01
CA LEU A 312 13.16 -3.70 -14.37
C LEU A 312 13.45 -3.55 -12.87
N ARG A 313 13.48 -2.31 -12.39
CA ARG A 313 13.60 -1.93 -10.98
C ARG A 313 12.33 -1.18 -10.57
N ILE A 314 11.64 -1.65 -9.54
CA ILE A 314 10.38 -1.08 -9.06
C ILE A 314 10.60 -0.35 -7.73
N PRO A 315 10.23 0.93 -7.58
CA PRO A 315 10.31 1.61 -6.29
C PRO A 315 9.48 0.90 -5.21
N TYR A 316 10.11 0.43 -4.14
CA TYR A 316 9.39 -0.12 -2.99
C TYR A 316 8.91 1.03 -2.10
N THR A 317 7.61 1.17 -1.90
CA THR A 317 7.02 2.35 -1.24
C THR A 317 5.96 1.97 -0.22
N VAL A 318 5.85 2.78 0.84
CA VAL A 318 4.91 2.59 1.95
C VAL A 318 4.21 3.90 2.30
N PRO A 319 2.99 3.85 2.87
CA PRO A 319 2.27 5.06 3.27
C PRO A 319 2.94 5.78 4.43
N VAL A 320 2.67 7.08 4.53
CA VAL A 320 3.08 7.95 5.64
C VAL A 320 1.86 8.71 6.21
N PRO A 321 1.71 8.86 7.54
CA PRO A 321 2.49 8.24 8.61
C PRO A 321 2.53 6.71 8.48
N LEU A 322 3.63 6.10 8.95
CA LEU A 322 3.83 4.66 8.81
C LEU A 322 2.70 3.89 9.51
N THR A 323 1.88 3.19 8.74
CA THR A 323 0.78 2.35 9.27
C THR A 323 1.28 1.06 9.89
N ARG A 324 2.48 0.61 9.51
CA ARG A 324 3.22 -0.48 10.16
C ARG A 324 4.64 0.02 10.45
N PRO A 325 5.16 -0.19 11.66
CA PRO A 325 6.56 0.12 11.94
C PRO A 325 7.49 -0.59 10.96
N LEU A 326 8.60 0.05 10.64
CA LEU A 326 9.67 -0.56 9.85
C LEU A 326 10.64 -1.24 10.81
N TRP A 327 11.02 -2.48 10.51
CA TRP A 327 12.05 -3.22 11.25
C TRP A 327 13.24 -3.46 10.32
N ILE A 328 14.39 -2.88 10.63
CA ILE A 328 15.61 -3.07 9.85
C ILE A 328 16.37 -4.26 10.43
N ASP A 329 16.37 -5.37 9.69
CA ASP A 329 17.01 -6.61 10.13
C ASP A 329 18.53 -6.46 10.08
N THR A 330 19.18 -6.33 11.23
CA THR A 330 20.63 -6.21 11.32
C THR A 330 21.17 -6.73 12.64
N GLU A 331 22.31 -7.41 12.57
CA GLU A 331 23.08 -7.78 13.75
C GLU A 331 23.88 -6.59 14.33
N HIS A 332 24.08 -5.52 13.55
CA HIS A 332 24.92 -4.38 13.93
C HIS A 332 24.30 -3.06 13.46
N SER A 333 23.90 -2.19 14.40
CA SER A 333 23.33 -0.86 14.10
C SER A 333 24.23 0.02 13.23
N ALA A 334 25.56 -0.06 13.42
CA ALA A 334 26.53 0.68 12.62
C ALA A 334 26.48 0.33 11.11
N ALA A 335 26.08 -0.88 10.74
CA ALA A 335 26.01 -1.32 9.34
C ALA A 335 24.87 -0.64 8.56
N VAL A 336 23.84 -0.19 9.28
CA VAL A 336 22.59 0.34 8.68
C VAL A 336 22.45 1.85 8.80
N VAL A 337 23.48 2.55 9.27
CA VAL A 337 23.49 4.03 9.36
C VAL A 337 23.06 4.69 8.04
N PRO A 338 23.52 4.26 6.84
CA PRO A 338 23.05 4.85 5.59
C PRO A 338 21.57 4.56 5.29
N VAL A 339 21.04 3.39 5.67
CA VAL A 339 19.63 3.01 5.48
C VAL A 339 18.75 3.87 6.39
N VAL A 340 19.08 3.94 7.69
CA VAL A 340 18.36 4.79 8.65
C VAL A 340 18.40 6.25 8.22
N GLY A 341 19.54 6.73 7.73
CA GLY A 341 19.67 8.08 7.19
C GLY A 341 18.75 8.35 6.00
N ALA A 342 18.63 7.41 5.07
CA ALA A 342 17.70 7.50 3.94
C ALA A 342 16.24 7.56 4.41
N LEU A 343 15.86 6.70 5.35
CA LEU A 343 14.50 6.66 5.91
C LEU A 343 14.16 7.97 6.63
N LEU A 344 15.05 8.48 7.47
CA LEU A 344 14.84 9.75 8.16
C LEU A 344 14.71 10.90 7.17
N ALA A 345 15.59 11.00 6.17
CA ALA A 345 15.49 12.02 5.12
C ALA A 345 14.13 11.99 4.40
N ARG A 346 13.63 10.79 4.05
CA ARG A 346 12.34 10.64 3.36
C ARG A 346 11.15 10.93 4.27
N LEU A 347 11.19 10.50 5.54
CA LEU A 347 10.14 10.84 6.53
C LEU A 347 10.06 12.34 6.76
N LEU A 348 11.21 13.03 6.89
CA LEU A 348 11.26 14.49 7.04
C LEU A 348 10.72 15.23 5.81
N ALA A 349 10.93 14.68 4.61
CA ALA A 349 10.45 15.26 3.36
C ALA A 349 8.97 14.94 3.08
N ALA A 350 8.36 14.00 3.80
CA ALA A 350 7.02 13.50 3.50
C ALA A 350 5.92 14.53 3.75
N ASP A 351 6.00 15.29 4.84
CA ASP A 351 5.01 16.32 5.17
C ASP A 351 5.72 17.64 5.52
N PRO A 352 6.10 18.46 4.52
CA PRO A 352 6.79 19.72 4.78
C PRO A 352 5.93 20.75 5.51
N GLY A 353 4.61 20.55 5.60
CA GLY A 353 3.70 21.40 6.35
C GLY A 353 3.64 21.09 7.85
N ARG A 354 4.16 19.94 8.29
CA ARG A 354 4.19 19.53 9.69
C ARG A 354 5.64 19.40 10.17
N PRO A 355 6.04 20.15 11.22
CA PRO A 355 7.38 19.98 11.77
C PRO A 355 7.56 18.55 12.28
N ALA A 356 8.69 17.95 11.91
CA ALA A 356 9.03 16.61 12.36
C ALA A 356 9.73 16.64 13.73
N ARG A 357 9.42 15.66 14.57
CA ARG A 357 10.02 15.43 15.88
C ARG A 357 10.58 14.03 15.97
N ILE A 358 11.88 13.91 16.22
CA ILE A 358 12.58 12.62 16.24
C ILE A 358 12.96 12.28 17.68
N ASP A 359 12.37 11.22 18.21
CA ASP A 359 12.79 10.54 19.43
C ASP A 359 13.76 9.41 19.05
N VAL A 360 14.92 9.36 19.70
CA VAL A 360 15.96 8.37 19.39
C VAL A 360 16.41 7.64 20.64
N ILE A 361 16.47 6.32 20.53
CA ILE A 361 17.13 5.42 21.47
C ILE A 361 18.27 4.74 20.70
N ASP A 362 19.51 5.00 21.11
CA ASP A 362 20.75 4.54 20.45
C ASP A 362 21.79 4.24 21.53
N LEU A 363 21.72 3.04 22.11
CA LEU A 363 22.62 2.62 23.18
C LEU A 363 24.05 2.39 22.66
N SER A 364 24.20 1.98 21.40
CA SER A 364 25.51 1.79 20.77
C SER A 364 26.20 3.10 20.36
N GLY A 365 25.44 4.20 20.24
CA GLY A 365 25.92 5.48 19.72
C GLY A 365 26.24 5.44 18.22
N ALA A 366 25.76 4.40 17.52
CA ALA A 366 26.06 4.15 16.11
C ALA A 366 25.55 5.29 15.20
N PHE A 367 24.49 5.98 15.59
CA PHE A 367 23.84 7.01 14.79
C PHE A 367 24.29 8.43 15.15
N ALA A 368 25.18 8.62 16.13
CA ALA A 368 25.59 9.96 16.59
C ALA A 368 26.04 10.91 15.45
N GLY A 369 26.79 10.39 14.48
CA GLY A 369 27.22 11.17 13.31
C GLY A 369 26.08 11.54 12.35
N LEU A 370 25.08 10.66 12.21
CA LEU A 370 23.88 10.89 11.41
C LEU A 370 22.93 11.90 12.06
N LEU A 371 22.84 11.89 13.39
CA LEU A 371 21.90 12.72 14.15
C LEU A 371 22.38 14.18 14.31
N ALA A 372 23.67 14.45 14.18
CA ALA A 372 24.23 15.80 14.28
C ALA A 372 23.56 16.83 13.35
N PRO A 373 23.38 16.59 12.04
CA PRO A 373 22.64 17.51 11.16
C PRO A 373 21.13 17.61 11.48
N LEU A 374 20.57 16.64 12.21
CA LEU A 374 19.14 16.56 12.55
C LEU A 374 18.78 17.23 13.87
N ALA A 375 19.74 17.86 14.56
CA ALA A 375 19.54 18.43 15.89
C ALA A 375 18.31 19.37 16.02
N GLY A 376 17.94 20.10 14.96
CA GLY A 376 16.76 20.96 14.94
C GLY A 376 15.40 20.23 14.93
N SER A 377 15.38 18.97 14.52
CA SER A 377 14.20 18.10 14.49
C SER A 377 14.15 17.14 15.67
N MET A 378 15.19 17.08 16.51
CA MET A 378 15.26 16.16 17.65
C MET A 378 14.29 16.55 18.76
N ASN A 379 13.60 15.57 19.34
CA ASN A 379 12.72 15.73 20.49
C ASN A 379 13.48 15.52 21.81
N GLY A 380 14.60 16.23 21.97
CA GLY A 380 15.56 16.06 23.08
C GLY A 380 16.80 15.25 22.70
N ALA A 381 17.68 15.00 23.67
CA ALA A 381 18.91 14.25 23.45
C ALA A 381 18.62 12.77 23.13
N PRO A 382 19.40 12.12 22.24
CA PRO A 382 19.33 10.68 22.04
C PRO A 382 19.55 9.94 23.37
N VAL A 383 18.74 8.91 23.61
CA VAL A 383 18.88 8.04 24.77
C VAL A 383 20.05 7.08 24.52
N THR A 384 21.13 7.24 25.29
CA THR A 384 22.34 6.39 25.22
C THR A 384 22.55 5.55 26.48
N ASP A 385 21.65 5.65 27.46
CA ASP A 385 21.66 4.87 28.70
C ASP A 385 20.33 4.13 28.86
N HIS A 386 20.41 2.83 29.18
CA HIS A 386 19.25 1.97 29.42
C HIS A 386 18.26 2.53 30.46
N ALA A 387 18.74 3.28 31.47
CA ALA A 387 17.88 3.88 32.49
C ALA A 387 16.90 4.91 31.93
N ASP A 388 17.24 5.54 30.79
CA ASP A 388 16.47 6.63 30.17
C ASP A 388 15.50 6.13 29.08
N ILE A 389 15.56 4.85 28.70
CA ILE A 389 14.64 4.24 27.72
C ILE A 389 13.19 4.29 28.22
N SER A 390 12.98 3.82 29.44
CA SER A 390 11.65 3.68 30.04
C SER A 390 10.90 5.02 30.15
N PRO A 391 11.52 6.09 30.70
CA PRO A 391 10.91 7.41 30.73
C PRO A 391 10.61 7.97 29.33
N ARG A 392 11.50 7.76 28.35
CA ARG A 392 11.32 8.22 26.97
C ARG A 392 10.09 7.58 26.32
N LEU A 393 9.96 6.25 26.41
CA LEU A 393 8.82 5.53 25.85
C LEU A 393 7.51 5.86 26.60
N GLN A 394 7.57 6.01 27.93
CA GLN A 394 6.39 6.39 28.71
C GLN A 394 5.82 7.75 28.27
N ALA A 395 6.68 8.74 28.00
CA ALA A 395 6.22 10.04 27.54
C ALA A 395 5.47 9.98 26.19
N LEU A 396 5.85 9.07 25.30
CA LEU A 396 5.11 8.82 24.05
C LEU A 396 3.77 8.14 24.31
N VAL A 397 3.73 7.14 25.22
CA VAL A 397 2.49 6.45 25.61
C VAL A 397 1.52 7.44 26.27
N ASP A 398 1.99 8.28 27.19
CA ASP A 398 1.15 9.31 27.85
C ASP A 398 0.54 10.29 26.83
N ALA A 399 1.28 10.61 25.76
CA ALA A 399 0.78 11.45 24.67
C ALA A 399 -0.31 10.74 23.85
N VAL A 400 -0.15 9.45 23.58
CA VAL A 400 -1.17 8.61 22.93
C VAL A 400 -2.43 8.51 23.80
N ASP A 401 -2.29 8.23 25.10
CA ASP A 401 -3.41 8.13 26.03
C ASP A 401 -4.22 9.44 26.08
N MET A 402 -3.53 10.58 26.11
CA MET A 402 -4.17 11.89 26.07
C MET A 402 -4.92 12.13 24.75
N ALA A 403 -4.33 11.76 23.63
CA ALA A 403 -4.97 11.87 22.31
C ALA A 403 -6.18 10.92 22.19
N GLU A 404 -6.11 9.72 22.76
CA GLU A 404 -7.20 8.76 22.81
C GLU A 404 -8.37 9.25 23.69
N MET A 405 -8.09 9.88 24.83
CA MET A 405 -9.12 10.52 25.64
C MET A 405 -9.82 11.65 24.87
N ALA A 406 -9.07 12.49 24.14
CA ALA A 406 -9.64 13.54 23.30
C ALA A 406 -10.48 12.97 22.14
N TYR A 407 -10.01 11.88 21.52
CA TYR A 407 -10.74 11.15 20.49
C TYR A 407 -12.06 10.59 20.98
N SER A 408 -12.03 9.87 22.09
CA SER A 408 -13.23 9.29 22.70
C SER A 408 -14.21 10.37 23.19
N GLY A 409 -13.70 11.53 23.58
CA GLY A 409 -14.49 12.69 24.02
C GLY A 409 -15.03 13.58 22.88
N GLY A 410 -14.70 13.29 21.62
CA GLY A 410 -15.13 14.09 20.47
C GLY A 410 -14.40 15.44 20.31
N SER A 411 -13.28 15.64 21.00
CA SER A 411 -12.46 16.85 20.97
C SER A 411 -11.09 16.65 20.32
N PHE A 412 -10.91 15.53 19.58
CA PHE A 412 -9.66 15.22 18.92
C PHE A 412 -9.30 16.26 17.85
N VAL A 413 -8.02 16.64 17.88
CA VAL A 413 -7.40 17.48 16.88
C VAL A 413 -6.31 16.65 16.22
N PRO A 414 -6.27 16.59 14.87
CA PRO A 414 -5.19 15.91 14.17
C PRO A 414 -3.81 16.41 14.62
N PRO A 415 -2.81 15.52 14.68
CA PRO A 415 -1.48 15.87 15.16
C PRO A 415 -0.84 16.96 14.28
N ALA A 416 -0.40 18.04 14.92
CA ALA A 416 0.25 19.18 14.27
C ALA A 416 1.71 18.91 13.88
N GLU A 417 2.31 17.83 14.41
CA GLU A 417 3.69 17.43 14.17
C GLU A 417 3.71 15.99 13.61
N HIS A 418 4.72 15.67 12.81
CA HIS A 418 5.02 14.29 12.43
C HIS A 418 6.07 13.74 13.40
N ARG A 419 5.74 12.68 14.15
CA ARG A 419 6.67 12.10 15.13
C ARG A 419 7.37 10.89 14.55
N VAL A 420 8.66 10.74 14.83
CA VAL A 420 9.45 9.59 14.45
C VAL A 420 10.14 9.02 15.68
N LEU A 421 9.94 7.73 15.96
CA LEU A 421 10.72 6.99 16.95
C LEU A 421 11.72 6.09 16.23
N LEU A 422 13.01 6.34 16.44
CA LEU A 422 14.09 5.43 16.09
C LEU A 422 14.49 4.64 17.35
N ALA A 423 14.10 3.37 17.42
CA ALA A 423 14.46 2.45 18.50
C ALA A 423 15.56 1.50 18.02
N ALA A 424 16.82 1.84 18.31
CA ALA A 424 17.95 1.03 17.90
C ALA A 424 18.34 -0.04 18.92
N ASP A 425 19.10 -1.02 18.45
CA ASP A 425 19.60 -2.17 19.21
C ASP A 425 18.48 -2.98 19.89
N PHE A 426 17.23 -2.90 19.43
CA PHE A 426 16.12 -3.63 20.02
C PHE A 426 16.24 -5.13 19.74
N PRO A 427 15.99 -6.03 20.71
CA PRO A 427 15.50 -5.79 22.08
C PRO A 427 16.61 -5.62 23.13
N HIS A 428 17.88 -5.52 22.75
CA HIS A 428 19.00 -5.42 23.68
C HIS A 428 18.99 -4.11 24.49
N GLY A 429 19.01 -4.24 25.81
CA GLY A 429 18.94 -3.10 26.74
C GLY A 429 17.53 -2.60 27.04
N TYR A 430 16.50 -3.14 26.36
CA TYR A 430 15.10 -2.84 26.63
C TYR A 430 14.56 -3.82 27.68
N SER A 431 13.79 -3.31 28.63
CA SER A 431 13.04 -4.16 29.56
C SER A 431 11.79 -4.73 28.90
N SER A 432 11.18 -5.76 29.49
CA SER A 432 9.89 -6.29 29.02
C SER A 432 8.78 -5.23 29.04
N LEU A 433 8.84 -4.26 29.95
CA LEU A 433 7.90 -3.14 29.99
C LEU A 433 8.12 -2.18 28.80
N ASP A 434 9.36 -1.98 28.39
CA ASP A 434 9.68 -1.15 27.21
C ASP A 434 9.17 -1.81 25.93
N ALA A 435 9.33 -3.14 25.79
CA ALA A 435 8.72 -3.89 24.69
C ALA A 435 7.19 -3.75 24.68
N GLN A 436 6.53 -3.84 25.84
CA GLN A 436 5.08 -3.61 25.95
C GLN A 436 4.67 -2.20 25.52
N ARG A 437 5.45 -1.17 25.89
CA ARG A 437 5.19 0.22 25.47
C ARG A 437 5.35 0.39 23.97
N ILE A 438 6.39 -0.16 23.37
CA ILE A 438 6.61 -0.13 21.90
C ILE A 438 5.44 -0.84 21.18
N SER A 439 4.96 -1.97 21.71
CA SER A 439 3.76 -2.63 21.20
C SER A 439 2.50 -1.77 21.33
N ALA A 440 2.30 -1.07 22.45
CA ALA A 440 1.17 -0.14 22.61
C ALA A 440 1.24 1.03 21.62
N LEU A 441 2.44 1.59 21.41
CA LEU A 441 2.68 2.65 20.42
C LEU A 441 2.40 2.19 18.99
N THR A 442 2.65 0.92 18.67
CA THR A 442 2.34 0.35 17.35
C THR A 442 0.84 0.34 17.07
N LEU A 443 0.00 0.20 18.10
CA LEU A 443 -1.45 0.09 17.94
C LEU A 443 -2.15 1.46 17.80
N ARG A 444 -1.66 2.50 18.48
CA ARG A 444 -2.35 3.80 18.60
C ARG A 444 -1.44 5.02 18.41
N GLY A 445 -0.21 4.82 17.96
CA GLY A 445 0.74 5.90 17.68
C GLY A 445 0.28 6.86 16.56
N ASP A 446 -0.62 6.41 15.69
CA ASP A 446 -1.24 7.22 14.64
C ASP A 446 -1.96 8.46 15.19
N LEU A 447 -2.55 8.35 16.40
CA LEU A 447 -3.23 9.46 17.07
C LEU A 447 -2.31 10.66 17.34
N ILE A 448 -1.01 10.42 17.48
CA ILE A 448 0.02 11.45 17.67
C ILE A 448 0.91 11.62 16.44
N GLY A 449 0.54 11.02 15.30
CA GLY A 449 1.30 11.06 14.05
C GLY A 449 2.64 10.33 14.15
N LEU A 450 2.74 9.26 14.95
CA LEU A 450 3.99 8.53 15.16
C LEU A 450 4.29 7.56 14.01
N SER A 451 5.53 7.62 13.53
CA SER A 451 6.15 6.67 12.61
C SER A 451 7.32 6.00 13.33
N MET A 452 7.38 4.66 13.28
CA MET A 452 8.36 3.90 14.06
C MET A 452 9.35 3.18 13.15
N VAL A 453 10.64 3.31 13.48
CA VAL A 453 11.75 2.56 12.87
C VAL A 453 12.47 1.83 13.98
N ILE A 454 12.48 0.51 13.91
CA ILE A 454 13.15 -0.38 14.86
C ILE A 454 14.38 -0.96 14.15
N VAL A 455 15.51 -1.01 14.86
CA VAL A 455 16.76 -1.61 14.35
C VAL A 455 17.17 -2.73 15.29
N GLY A 456 17.31 -3.94 14.74
CA GLY A 456 17.62 -5.14 15.52
C GLY A 456 17.67 -6.41 14.65
N SER A 457 18.07 -7.53 15.25
CA SER A 457 17.96 -8.85 14.63
C SER A 457 16.49 -9.19 14.32
N ASP A 458 16.25 -10.15 13.42
CA ASP A 458 14.90 -10.68 13.23
C ASP A 458 14.47 -11.47 14.48
N GLU A 459 13.51 -10.91 15.21
CA GLU A 459 12.99 -11.49 16.44
C GLU A 459 11.63 -12.17 16.24
N SER A 460 11.23 -12.47 14.99
CA SER A 460 9.94 -13.09 14.69
C SER A 460 9.75 -14.46 15.36
N ALA A 461 10.85 -15.13 15.74
CA ALA A 461 10.85 -16.41 16.46
C ALA A 461 11.38 -16.29 17.91
N SER A 462 11.37 -15.08 18.49
CA SER A 462 11.84 -14.84 19.86
C SER A 462 11.07 -15.65 20.90
N PRO A 463 11.73 -16.13 21.98
CA PRO A 463 11.03 -16.78 23.09
C PRO A 463 10.17 -15.82 23.92
N ASP A 464 10.43 -14.50 23.86
CA ASP A 464 9.55 -13.50 24.44
C ASP A 464 8.38 -13.23 23.48
N SER A 465 7.17 -13.60 23.89
CA SER A 465 5.98 -13.50 23.05
C SER A 465 5.62 -12.05 22.69
N THR A 466 6.00 -11.07 23.51
CA THR A 466 5.76 -9.65 23.22
C THR A 466 6.68 -9.17 22.12
N VAL A 467 7.98 -9.50 22.23
CA VAL A 467 9.00 -9.16 21.23
C VAL A 467 8.70 -9.86 19.90
N ALA A 468 8.37 -11.16 19.94
CA ALA A 468 8.01 -11.91 18.74
C ALA A 468 6.77 -11.35 18.04
N ALA A 469 5.70 -11.04 18.79
CA ALA A 469 4.49 -10.45 18.24
C ALA A 469 4.76 -9.05 17.65
N LEU A 470 5.60 -8.24 18.31
CA LEU A 470 6.00 -6.94 17.82
C LEU A 470 6.78 -7.06 16.49
N SER A 471 7.79 -7.94 16.43
CA SER A 471 8.57 -8.19 15.22
C SER A 471 7.65 -8.59 14.06
N GLN A 472 6.77 -9.58 14.28
CA GLN A 472 5.82 -10.06 13.26
C GLN A 472 4.83 -8.97 12.78
N ALA A 473 4.47 -8.02 13.66
CA ALA A 473 3.60 -6.90 13.30
C ALA A 473 4.32 -5.85 12.44
N CYS A 474 5.65 -5.77 12.49
CA CYS A 474 6.43 -4.82 11.71
C CYS A 474 6.59 -5.24 10.24
N ARG A 475 6.92 -4.27 9.39
CA ARG A 475 7.41 -4.52 8.03
C ARG A 475 8.92 -4.67 8.08
N HIS A 476 9.39 -5.89 7.86
CA HIS A 476 10.81 -6.20 7.82
C HIS A 476 11.50 -5.65 6.57
N LEU A 477 12.68 -5.06 6.79
CA LEU A 477 13.59 -4.51 5.80
C LEU A 477 14.90 -5.31 5.88
N PRO A 478 14.99 -6.43 5.14
CA PRO A 478 16.13 -7.31 5.22
C PRO A 478 17.41 -6.62 4.72
N THR A 479 18.49 -6.70 5.50
CA THR A 479 19.81 -6.20 5.08
C THR A 479 20.71 -7.31 4.54
N VAL A 480 20.37 -8.57 4.82
CA VAL A 480 21.03 -9.74 4.24
C VAL A 480 20.65 -9.84 2.76
N GLN A 481 21.67 -9.93 1.90
CA GLN A 481 21.46 -10.10 0.47
C GLN A 481 20.66 -11.37 0.18
N ASP A 482 19.90 -11.33 -0.91
CA ASP A 482 19.08 -12.43 -1.43
C ASP A 482 17.89 -12.87 -0.58
N THR A 483 17.62 -12.24 0.57
CA THR A 483 16.36 -12.45 1.31
C THR A 483 15.17 -11.98 0.46
N PRO A 484 14.25 -12.87 0.08
CA PRO A 484 13.16 -12.50 -0.81
C PRO A 484 12.05 -11.74 -0.07
N LEU A 485 11.48 -10.74 -0.73
CA LEU A 485 10.19 -10.16 -0.40
C LEU A 485 9.14 -10.67 -1.39
N PHE A 486 7.96 -10.99 -0.88
CA PHE A 486 6.86 -11.50 -1.70
C PHE A 486 5.87 -10.39 -2.02
N ASP A 487 5.50 -10.25 -3.29
CA ASP A 487 4.47 -9.28 -3.68
C ASP A 487 3.06 -9.74 -3.25
N PRO A 488 2.14 -8.80 -2.96
CA PRO A 488 0.83 -9.13 -2.42
C PRO A 488 -0.16 -9.71 -3.45
N TRP A 489 0.10 -9.59 -4.75
CA TRP A 489 -0.86 -9.96 -5.81
C TRP A 489 -0.67 -11.40 -6.30
N THR A 490 0.58 -11.76 -6.54
CA THR A 490 0.97 -13.04 -7.15
C THR A 490 1.73 -13.92 -6.16
N GLY A 491 2.33 -13.32 -5.12
CA GLY A 491 3.19 -14.03 -4.18
C GLY A 491 4.52 -14.43 -4.79
N SER A 492 4.95 -13.81 -5.90
CA SER A 492 6.26 -14.07 -6.49
C SER A 492 7.36 -13.40 -5.65
N PRO A 493 8.54 -14.03 -5.54
CA PRO A 493 9.65 -13.46 -4.79
C PRO A 493 10.32 -12.33 -5.57
N TRP A 494 10.78 -11.31 -4.86
CA TRP A 494 11.54 -10.16 -5.33
C TRP A 494 12.74 -9.94 -4.39
N HIS A 495 13.84 -9.46 -4.93
CA HIS A 495 14.94 -8.95 -4.12
C HIS A 495 14.72 -7.46 -3.82
N LEU A 496 15.13 -7.02 -2.64
CA LEU A 496 15.09 -5.61 -2.24
C LEU A 496 16.50 -5.04 -2.15
N GLU A 497 16.76 -3.99 -2.92
CA GLU A 497 17.90 -3.10 -2.71
C GLU A 497 17.42 -1.88 -1.91
N LEU A 498 17.77 -1.81 -0.62
CA LEU A 498 17.38 -0.71 0.25
C LEU A 498 18.02 0.61 -0.20
N ASP A 499 17.26 1.69 -0.11
CA ASP A 499 17.78 3.03 -0.34
C ASP A 499 18.86 3.36 0.70
N LEU A 500 19.98 3.91 0.23
CA LEU A 500 21.08 4.38 1.08
C LEU A 500 21.15 5.90 1.00
N LEU A 501 21.38 6.55 2.14
CA LEU A 501 21.64 7.98 2.17
C LEU A 501 22.87 8.28 1.29
N PRO A 502 22.78 9.26 0.37
CA PRO A 502 23.92 9.65 -0.46
C PRO A 502 25.17 9.96 0.38
N ARG A 503 26.36 9.70 -0.17
CA ARG A 503 27.62 9.90 0.58
C ARG A 503 28.19 11.31 0.52
N ASP A 504 27.73 12.13 -0.43
CA ASP A 504 28.22 13.50 -0.58
C ASP A 504 27.72 14.38 0.58
N PRO A 505 28.62 14.96 1.42
CA PRO A 505 28.21 15.71 2.60
C PRO A 505 27.33 16.93 2.30
N GLN A 506 27.53 17.59 1.15
CA GLN A 506 26.71 18.74 0.76
C GLN A 506 25.29 18.31 0.39
N HIS A 507 25.17 17.19 -0.34
CA HIS A 507 23.88 16.58 -0.64
C HIS A 507 23.18 16.10 0.64
N VAL A 508 23.88 15.38 1.53
CA VAL A 508 23.32 14.93 2.84
C VAL A 508 22.80 16.09 3.66
N ALA A 509 23.59 17.17 3.79
CA ALA A 509 23.18 18.33 4.55
C ALA A 509 21.97 19.05 3.93
N ARG A 510 21.68 18.85 2.64
CA ARG A 510 20.45 19.36 2.00
C ARG A 510 19.25 18.48 2.31
N LEU A 511 19.42 17.16 2.19
CA LEU A 511 18.36 16.17 2.41
C LEU A 511 17.88 16.11 3.87
N LEU A 512 18.79 16.34 4.82
CA LEU A 512 18.49 16.28 6.25
C LEU A 512 18.12 17.65 6.85
N ARG A 513 18.02 18.72 6.05
CA ARG A 513 17.56 20.01 6.56
C ARG A 513 16.05 19.96 6.81
N PRO A 514 15.56 20.45 7.96
CA PRO A 514 14.13 20.72 8.12
C PRO A 514 13.69 21.70 7.03
N GLY A 515 12.56 21.44 6.38
CA GLY A 515 11.94 22.41 5.48
C GLY A 515 11.65 23.70 6.26
N THR A 516 12.26 24.81 5.85
CA THR A 516 12.01 26.14 6.42
C THR A 516 10.77 26.79 5.84
#